data_AF-A0A9P4MX20-F1
#
_entry.id   AF-A0A9P4MX20-F1
#
_cell.length_a   1.000
_cell.length_b   1.000
_cell.length_c   1.000
_cell.angle_alpha   90.00
_cell.angle_beta   90.00
_cell.angle_gamma   90.00
#
_symmetry.space_group_name_H-M   'P 1'
#
loop_
_entity.id
_entity.type
_entity.pdbx_description
1 polymer ?
#
loop_
_entity_poly.entity_id
_entity_poly.type
_entity_poly.pdbx_seq_one_letter_code
_entity_poly.pdbx_strand_id
1 'polypeptide(L)'
;MLSHKSGNICVSVLRAAELIPEHRDTLAYWLMQLDEIDWDDSTTGFKRSQAKIYDYEEPTLVVKLGTYPLQFDLSHQEITKVLARGRIFESLRRFHVKACNTSKFILKLDPHRGCLREIESLRDSMDAQPLPNLITVKVKQKPLDPMEIVQGDGDNDTSSEEGIVISSGLSSSPSDKRPENPTTFKIERNENLRPMTDIECILAVPRVKGFDLNNKEWCEFNVDDIRDAGWDETPFKNLVLPPGEKDLMFESADRARHSKEKFDNFVHQKGNMGIIILLCGPSGVGKILTAEAAAEFSRVPLYVLTASDLGTNLAHVNSALIKALEQCRLWDALLLDEADVFLERRDSNNLDRNELVSTE
;
A
#
# COMPACT_ATOMS: atom_id res chain seq x y z
N MET A 1 7.16 14.81 -20.95
CA MET A 1 5.84 14.71 -21.61
C MET A 1 4.78 15.08 -20.60
N LEU A 2 3.95 16.07 -20.90
CA LEU A 2 2.76 16.40 -20.12
C LEU A 2 1.59 15.59 -20.66
N SER A 3 0.76 15.05 -19.78
CA SER A 3 -0.47 14.32 -20.12
C SER A 3 -1.54 14.52 -19.05
N HIS A 4 -2.80 14.21 -19.38
CA HIS A 4 -3.88 14.14 -18.40
C HIS A 4 -4.32 12.68 -18.24
N LYS A 5 -4.10 12.10 -17.06
CA LYS A 5 -4.50 10.73 -16.72
C LYS A 5 -5.59 10.77 -15.65
N SER A 6 -6.78 10.28 -16.00
CA SER A 6 -7.93 10.19 -15.09
C SER A 6 -8.22 11.49 -14.33
N GLY A 7 -8.20 12.62 -15.06
CA GLY A 7 -8.45 13.96 -14.51
C GLY A 7 -7.22 14.66 -13.90
N ASN A 8 -6.09 13.98 -13.75
CA ASN A 8 -4.88 14.53 -13.14
C ASN A 8 -3.81 14.88 -14.18
N ILE A 9 -3.11 16.01 -13.97
CA ILE A 9 -1.95 16.40 -14.78
C ILE A 9 -0.75 15.52 -14.40
N CYS A 10 -0.12 14.88 -15.37
CA CYS A 10 1.04 14.02 -15.16
C CYS A 10 2.20 14.47 -16.04
N VAL A 11 3.41 14.40 -15.48
CA VAL A 11 4.65 14.62 -16.22
C VAL A 11 5.44 13.32 -16.23
N SER A 12 5.87 12.89 -17.40
CA SER A 12 6.61 11.64 -17.59
C SER A 12 7.82 11.85 -18.51
N VAL A 13 8.85 11.03 -18.36
CA VAL A 13 10.00 10.98 -19.28
C VAL A 13 9.63 10.11 -20.48
N LEU A 14 9.85 10.62 -21.70
CA LEU A 14 9.71 9.80 -22.91
C LEU A 14 10.94 8.89 -23.06
N ARG A 15 10.74 7.58 -23.14
CA ARG A 15 11.81 6.60 -23.34
C ARG A 15 11.94 6.16 -24.78
N ALA A 16 10.82 5.82 -25.39
CA ALA A 16 10.75 5.37 -26.77
C ALA A 16 9.41 5.78 -27.37
N ALA A 17 9.40 5.97 -28.68
CA ALA A 17 8.20 6.14 -29.47
C ALA A 17 8.31 5.22 -30.70
N GLU A 18 7.30 4.39 -30.90
CA GLU A 18 7.24 3.44 -32.01
C GLU A 18 5.96 3.67 -32.81
N LEU A 19 6.06 3.72 -34.13
CA LEU A 19 4.89 3.79 -35.00
C LEU A 19 4.32 2.38 -35.17
N ILE A 20 3.10 2.17 -34.65
CA ILE A 20 2.34 0.94 -34.87
C ILE A 20 1.50 1.15 -36.13
N PRO A 21 1.77 0.40 -37.21
CA PRO A 21 1.02 0.53 -38.44
C PRO A 21 -0.43 0.04 -38.25
N GLU A 22 -1.30 0.49 -39.14
CA GLU A 22 -2.69 0.06 -39.18
C GLU A 22 -2.79 -1.46 -39.30
N HIS A 23 -3.67 -2.07 -38.50
CA HIS A 23 -3.90 -3.51 -38.52
C HIS A 23 -5.36 -3.84 -38.24
N ARG A 24 -6.04 -4.45 -39.22
CA ARG A 24 -7.49 -4.78 -39.19
C ARG A 24 -8.34 -3.55 -38.86
N ASP A 25 -8.87 -3.47 -37.64
CA ASP A 25 -9.86 -2.47 -37.19
C ASP A 25 -9.24 -1.37 -36.31
N THR A 26 -7.91 -1.29 -36.22
CA THR A 26 -7.22 -0.26 -35.46
C THR A 26 -6.39 0.63 -36.37
N LEU A 27 -6.72 1.93 -36.39
CA LEU A 27 -5.94 3.00 -37.04
C LEU A 27 -4.48 2.95 -36.61
N ALA A 28 -3.58 3.40 -37.48
CA ALA A 28 -2.18 3.59 -37.12
C ALA A 28 -2.04 4.59 -35.94
N TYR A 29 -1.07 4.33 -35.07
CA TYR A 29 -0.79 5.20 -33.93
C TYR A 29 0.67 5.12 -33.49
N TRP A 30 1.17 6.21 -32.93
CA TRP A 30 2.41 6.23 -32.19
C TRP A 30 2.18 5.68 -30.78
N LEU A 31 2.90 4.63 -30.43
CA LEU A 31 2.98 4.09 -29.08
C LEU A 31 4.17 4.73 -28.35
N MET A 32 3.88 5.53 -27.33
CA MET A 32 4.89 6.19 -26.51
C MET A 32 5.10 5.41 -25.22
N GLN A 33 6.35 5.06 -24.93
CA GLN A 33 6.76 4.51 -23.64
C GLN A 33 7.19 5.64 -22.71
N LEU A 34 6.50 5.76 -21.58
CA LEU A 34 6.62 6.86 -20.65
C LEU A 34 7.02 6.35 -19.27
N ASP A 35 8.05 6.94 -18.67
CA ASP A 35 8.46 6.63 -17.31
C ASP A 35 8.00 7.73 -16.33
N GLU A 36 7.36 7.31 -15.25
CA GLU A 36 6.95 8.13 -14.12
C GLU A 36 7.64 7.61 -12.86
N ILE A 37 7.74 8.43 -11.82
CA ILE A 37 8.30 7.99 -10.54
C ILE A 37 7.19 7.44 -9.65
N ASP A 38 7.43 6.24 -9.14
CA ASP A 38 6.58 5.58 -8.15
C ASP A 38 7.45 5.02 -7.01
N TRP A 39 6.81 4.48 -5.99
CA TRP A 39 7.45 3.88 -4.83
C TRP A 39 6.81 2.52 -4.50
N ASP A 40 7.66 1.52 -4.26
CA ASP A 40 7.25 0.12 -4.07
C ASP A 40 7.44 -0.42 -2.65
N ASP A 41 7.34 0.44 -1.62
CA ASP A 41 7.63 0.12 -0.21
C ASP A 41 9.14 0.06 0.10
N SER A 42 9.97 -0.37 -0.87
CA SER A 42 11.41 -0.56 -0.66
C SER A 42 12.28 0.49 -1.35
N THR A 43 11.90 0.87 -2.56
CA THR A 43 12.70 1.73 -3.43
C THR A 43 11.82 2.70 -4.21
N THR A 44 12.37 3.88 -4.49
CA THR A 44 11.78 4.82 -5.45
C THR A 44 12.41 4.56 -6.80
N GLY A 45 11.59 4.38 -7.83
CA GLY A 45 12.06 3.99 -9.16
C GLY A 45 11.05 4.33 -10.25
N PHE A 46 11.34 3.88 -11.46
CA PHE A 46 10.49 4.18 -12.62
C PHE A 46 9.35 3.18 -12.77
N LYS A 47 8.13 3.72 -12.84
CA LYS A 47 6.92 3.03 -13.30
C LYS A 47 6.72 3.35 -14.78
N ARG A 48 6.78 2.31 -15.61
CA ARG A 48 6.49 2.44 -17.04
C ARG A 48 4.99 2.51 -17.30
N SER A 49 4.60 3.46 -18.11
CA SER A 49 3.26 3.64 -18.65
C SER A 49 3.33 3.83 -20.17
N GLN A 50 2.18 3.79 -20.82
CA GLN A 50 2.09 3.95 -22.27
C GLN A 50 1.03 5.00 -22.62
N ALA A 51 1.30 5.77 -23.66
CA ALA A 51 0.33 6.67 -24.29
C ALA A 51 0.26 6.38 -25.79
N LYS A 52 -0.91 6.62 -26.38
CA LYS A 52 -1.13 6.47 -27.81
C LYS A 52 -1.47 7.81 -28.42
N ILE A 53 -0.83 8.14 -29.53
CA ILE A 53 -1.19 9.29 -30.37
C ILE A 53 -1.60 8.71 -31.71
N TYR A 54 -2.89 8.80 -32.01
CA TYR A 54 -3.46 8.35 -33.28
C TYR A 54 -3.16 9.35 -34.40
N ASP A 55 -3.16 8.85 -35.63
CA ASP A 55 -3.11 9.71 -36.80
C ASP A 55 -4.30 10.68 -36.84
N TYR A 56 -4.07 11.86 -37.42
CA TYR A 56 -5.04 12.94 -37.55
C TYR A 56 -4.97 13.54 -38.95
N GLU A 57 -6.12 13.85 -39.52
CA GLU A 57 -6.24 14.27 -40.93
C GLU A 57 -5.89 15.75 -41.14
N GLU A 58 -6.24 16.61 -40.18
CA GLU A 58 -6.01 18.05 -40.25
C GLU A 58 -4.95 18.51 -39.24
N PRO A 59 -4.17 19.57 -39.54
CA PRO A 59 -3.25 20.17 -38.58
C PRO A 59 -3.95 20.50 -37.26
N THR A 60 -3.49 19.89 -36.16
CA THR A 60 -4.06 20.09 -34.83
C THR A 60 -3.04 20.74 -33.89
N LEU A 61 -3.53 21.36 -32.82
CA LEU A 61 -2.67 21.93 -31.79
C LEU A 61 -1.99 20.80 -31.01
N VAL A 62 -0.70 20.95 -30.71
CA VAL A 62 0.08 19.96 -29.94
C VAL A 62 -0.58 19.60 -28.61
N VAL A 63 -1.19 20.57 -27.93
CA VAL A 63 -1.89 20.35 -26.65
C VAL A 63 -3.13 19.44 -26.78
N LYS A 64 -3.70 19.30 -27.99
CA LYS A 64 -4.84 18.42 -28.27
C LYS A 64 -4.45 16.95 -28.47
N LEU A 65 -3.15 16.63 -28.55
CA LEU A 65 -2.66 15.26 -28.72
C LEU A 65 -2.80 14.41 -27.44
N GLY A 66 -3.22 15.01 -26.32
CA GLY A 66 -3.42 14.34 -25.03
C GLY A 66 -2.12 14.02 -24.26
N THR A 67 -1.03 13.71 -24.98
CA THR A 67 0.33 13.62 -24.44
C THR A 67 1.29 14.39 -25.34
N TYR A 68 2.01 15.36 -24.78
CA TYR A 68 2.86 16.25 -25.58
C TYR A 68 4.11 16.73 -24.82
N PRO A 69 5.16 17.24 -25.51
CA PRO A 69 6.35 17.71 -24.83
C PRO A 69 6.07 18.90 -23.90
N LEU A 70 6.63 18.84 -22.68
CA LEU A 70 6.34 19.82 -21.61
C LEU A 70 6.66 21.27 -22.02
N GLN A 71 7.65 21.47 -22.91
CA GLN A 71 8.05 22.79 -23.41
C GLN A 71 6.94 23.56 -24.15
N PHE A 72 5.89 22.87 -24.62
CA PHE A 72 4.76 23.51 -25.28
C PHE A 72 3.68 23.98 -24.30
N ASP A 73 3.79 23.61 -23.03
CA ASP A 73 2.99 24.24 -21.98
C ASP A 73 3.68 25.53 -21.52
N LEU A 74 2.94 26.64 -21.57
CA LEU A 74 3.43 27.97 -21.22
C LEU A 74 3.06 28.37 -19.78
N SER A 75 2.29 27.51 -19.09
CA SER A 75 1.73 27.79 -17.77
C SER A 75 2.65 27.32 -16.66
N HIS A 76 3.38 28.25 -16.05
CA HIS A 76 4.17 27.96 -14.84
C HIS A 76 3.30 27.43 -13.67
N GLN A 77 1.99 27.66 -13.71
CA GLN A 77 1.05 27.20 -12.68
C GLN A 77 0.87 25.68 -12.68
N GLU A 78 0.88 25.02 -13.83
CA GLU A 78 0.69 23.56 -13.89
C GLU A 78 1.88 22.83 -13.31
N ILE A 79 3.10 23.22 -13.70
CA ILE A 79 4.34 22.68 -13.13
C ILE A 79 4.41 22.90 -11.62
N THR A 80 4.03 24.09 -11.14
CA THR A 80 4.01 24.38 -9.69
C THR A 80 3.02 23.48 -8.94
N LYS A 81 1.84 23.24 -9.50
CA LYS A 81 0.85 22.31 -8.91
C LYS A 81 1.36 20.88 -8.87
N VAL A 82 1.95 20.40 -9.97
CA VAL A 82 2.52 19.05 -10.06
C VAL A 82 3.68 18.87 -9.07
N LEU A 83 4.55 19.87 -8.94
CA LEU A 83 5.63 19.87 -7.95
C LEU A 83 5.07 19.81 -6.52
N ALA A 84 4.08 20.64 -6.19
CA ALA A 84 3.45 20.63 -4.86
C ALA A 84 2.83 19.26 -4.53
N ARG A 85 2.11 18.65 -5.49
CA ARG A 85 1.61 17.29 -5.35
C ARG A 85 2.74 16.29 -5.16
N GLY A 86 3.83 16.41 -5.91
CA GLY A 86 5.02 15.56 -5.76
C GLY A 86 5.65 15.61 -4.37
N ARG A 87 5.57 16.77 -3.69
CA ARG A 87 6.00 16.91 -2.29
C ARG A 87 5.04 16.21 -1.31
N ILE A 88 3.73 16.25 -1.58
CA ILE A 88 2.77 15.46 -0.83
C ILE A 88 3.04 13.97 -1.05
N PHE A 89 3.23 13.52 -2.30
CA PHE A 89 3.61 12.14 -2.63
C PHE A 89 4.86 11.71 -1.85
N GLU A 90 5.90 12.54 -1.87
CA GLU A 90 7.13 12.28 -1.11
C GLU A 90 6.85 12.09 0.38
N SER A 91 6.02 12.96 0.98
CA SER A 91 5.66 12.89 2.40
C SER A 91 4.85 11.63 2.74
N LEU A 92 4.25 10.98 1.74
CA LEU A 92 3.49 9.74 1.88
C LEU A 92 4.33 8.48 1.66
N ARG A 93 5.63 8.59 1.33
CA ARG A 93 6.52 7.45 1.11
C ARG A 93 6.96 6.74 2.41
N ARG A 94 6.04 6.58 3.36
CA ARG A 94 6.24 5.81 4.60
C ARG A 94 4.89 5.25 5.05
N PHE A 95 4.94 4.50 6.14
CA PHE A 95 3.72 4.04 6.81
C PHE A 95 3.02 5.21 7.47
N HIS A 96 2.00 5.69 6.77
CA HIS A 96 1.10 6.69 7.29
C HIS A 96 -0.30 6.11 7.42
N VAL A 97 -1.02 6.74 8.32
CA VAL A 97 -2.40 6.47 8.64
C VAL A 97 -3.13 7.78 8.31
N LYS A 98 -3.84 7.78 7.18
CA LYS A 98 -4.40 8.98 6.55
C LYS A 98 -5.88 8.80 6.25
N ALA A 99 -6.58 9.91 6.03
CA ALA A 99 -7.95 9.96 5.56
C ALA A 99 -8.00 10.26 4.05
N CYS A 100 -9.03 9.79 3.34
CA CYS A 100 -9.32 10.18 1.96
C CYS A 100 -10.83 10.47 1.80
N ASN A 101 -11.15 11.59 1.15
CA ASN A 101 -12.51 12.16 1.14
C ASN A 101 -13.36 11.83 -0.09
N THR A 102 -12.74 11.47 -1.21
CA THR A 102 -13.38 11.47 -2.53
C THR A 102 -13.58 10.05 -3.05
N SER A 103 -12.60 9.54 -3.78
CA SER A 103 -12.70 8.41 -4.66
C SER A 103 -11.53 7.47 -4.41
N LYS A 104 -11.85 6.17 -4.36
CA LYS A 104 -10.87 5.10 -4.44
C LYS A 104 -10.98 4.41 -5.79
N PHE A 105 -9.83 4.03 -6.33
CA PHE A 105 -9.75 3.38 -7.64
C PHE A 105 -9.31 1.94 -7.44
N ILE A 106 -10.15 1.01 -7.88
CA ILE A 106 -9.89 -0.43 -7.77
C ILE A 106 -9.64 -0.97 -9.17
N LEU A 107 -8.55 -1.73 -9.33
CA LEU A 107 -8.29 -2.49 -10.54
C LEU A 107 -9.00 -3.84 -10.45
N LYS A 108 -10.09 -4.03 -11.20
CA LYS A 108 -10.77 -5.33 -11.31
C LYS A 108 -10.49 -5.97 -12.65
N LEU A 109 -10.26 -7.28 -12.68
CA LEU A 109 -10.18 -8.02 -13.93
C LEU A 109 -11.56 -8.03 -14.60
N ASP A 110 -11.66 -7.52 -15.82
CA ASP A 110 -12.86 -7.62 -16.63
C ASP A 110 -13.04 -9.09 -17.05
N PRO A 111 -14.10 -9.78 -16.61
CA PRO A 111 -14.32 -11.20 -16.90
C PRO A 111 -14.50 -11.49 -18.40
N HIS A 112 -14.94 -10.50 -19.18
CA HIS A 112 -15.25 -10.65 -20.60
C HIS A 112 -14.07 -10.27 -21.50
N ARG A 113 -13.27 -9.30 -21.08
CA ARG A 113 -12.16 -8.77 -21.88
C ARG A 113 -10.78 -9.26 -21.43
N GLY A 114 -10.69 -9.87 -20.24
CA GLY A 114 -9.41 -10.30 -19.65
C GLY A 114 -8.46 -9.16 -19.32
N CYS A 115 -8.91 -7.90 -19.40
CA CYS A 115 -8.13 -6.71 -19.10
C CYS A 115 -8.50 -6.14 -17.73
N LEU A 116 -7.54 -5.54 -17.02
CA LEU A 116 -7.84 -4.79 -15.80
C LEU A 116 -8.65 -3.54 -16.14
N ARG A 117 -9.81 -3.38 -15.51
CA ARG A 117 -10.63 -2.18 -15.55
C ARG A 117 -10.51 -1.45 -14.23
N GLU A 118 -10.26 -0.15 -14.33
CA GLU A 118 -10.33 0.75 -13.20
C GLU A 118 -11.79 1.07 -12.90
N ILE A 119 -12.18 0.89 -11.63
CA ILE A 119 -13.50 1.25 -11.13
C ILE A 119 -13.30 2.33 -10.09
N GLU A 120 -13.87 3.50 -10.36
CA GLU A 120 -14.02 4.56 -9.38
C GLU A 120 -15.16 4.17 -8.43
N SER A 121 -14.84 3.94 -7.17
CA SER A 121 -15.83 3.82 -6.11
C SER A 121 -15.96 5.19 -5.44
N LEU A 122 -17.06 5.87 -5.75
CA LEU A 122 -17.47 7.09 -5.03
C LEU A 122 -17.95 6.70 -3.64
N ARG A 123 -17.81 7.61 -2.67
CA ARG A 123 -18.30 7.39 -1.31
C ARG A 123 -19.83 7.30 -1.32
N ASP A 124 -20.36 6.13 -0.99
CA ASP A 124 -21.80 5.94 -0.75
C ASP A 124 -22.20 6.56 0.60
N SER A 125 -23.10 7.54 0.54
CA SER A 125 -23.81 8.22 1.63
C SER A 125 -23.11 9.37 2.39
N MET A 126 -23.87 10.45 2.57
CA MET A 126 -23.56 11.66 3.35
C MET A 126 -23.76 11.49 4.86
N ASP A 127 -24.23 10.32 5.34
CA ASP A 127 -24.76 10.14 6.71
C ASP A 127 -23.99 9.15 7.60
N ALA A 128 -22.89 8.56 7.13
CA ALA A 128 -22.01 7.78 7.99
C ALA A 128 -21.02 8.70 8.73
N GLN A 129 -20.90 8.56 10.06
CA GLN A 129 -19.88 9.28 10.83
C GLN A 129 -18.50 9.09 10.18
N PRO A 130 -17.68 10.15 10.09
CA PRO A 130 -16.46 10.13 9.32
C PRO A 130 -15.38 9.36 10.07
N LEU A 131 -15.50 8.04 10.13
CA LEU A 131 -14.31 7.23 10.32
C LEU A 131 -13.44 7.50 9.09
N PRO A 132 -12.21 8.02 9.28
CA PRO A 132 -11.33 8.28 8.16
C PRO A 132 -11.17 6.98 7.38
N ASN A 133 -11.23 7.03 6.04
CA ASN A 133 -10.78 5.91 5.22
C ASN A 133 -9.30 5.75 5.52
N LEU A 134 -9.03 4.90 6.49
CA LEU A 134 -7.73 4.82 7.09
C LEU A 134 -6.86 4.02 6.13
N ILE A 135 -5.95 4.72 5.47
CA ILE A 135 -5.16 4.13 4.39
C ILE A 135 -3.76 3.87 4.91
N THR A 136 -3.35 2.61 4.88
CA THR A 136 -1.94 2.25 5.05
C THR A 136 -1.32 2.14 3.67
N VAL A 137 -0.42 3.07 3.36
CA VAL A 137 0.31 3.08 2.08
C VAL A 137 1.33 1.94 2.11
N LYS A 138 1.07 0.86 1.39
CA LYS A 138 2.03 -0.21 1.11
C LYS A 138 1.72 -0.79 -0.26
N VAL A 139 2.72 -1.35 -0.92
CA VAL A 139 2.52 -1.97 -2.21
C VAL A 139 3.40 -3.21 -2.37
N LYS A 140 2.80 -4.34 -2.76
CA LYS A 140 3.52 -5.31 -3.59
C LYS A 140 3.53 -4.78 -5.02
N GLN A 141 4.56 -4.07 -5.45
CA GLN A 141 4.73 -3.77 -6.87
C GLN A 141 5.50 -4.89 -7.57
N LYS A 142 5.44 -4.91 -8.90
CA LYS A 142 6.57 -5.43 -9.67
C LYS A 142 7.78 -4.54 -9.32
N PRO A 143 9.00 -5.09 -9.21
CA PRO A 143 10.19 -4.27 -8.99
C PRO A 143 10.19 -3.09 -9.95
N LEU A 144 10.39 -1.88 -9.41
CA LEU A 144 10.55 -0.70 -10.23
C LEU A 144 11.87 -0.77 -10.99
N ASP A 145 11.91 -0.19 -12.19
CA ASP A 145 13.16 -0.07 -12.93
C ASP A 145 14.09 0.86 -12.12
N PRO A 146 15.34 0.46 -11.86
CA PRO A 146 16.27 1.28 -11.10
C PRO A 146 16.48 2.63 -11.80
N MET A 147 16.64 3.68 -11.00
CA MET A 147 17.08 4.98 -11.51
C MET A 147 18.56 4.89 -11.90
N GLU A 148 18.87 4.37 -13.09
CA GLU A 148 20.22 4.48 -13.62
C GLU A 148 20.52 5.96 -13.92
N ILE A 149 21.49 6.51 -13.18
CA ILE A 149 22.12 7.78 -13.53
C ILE A 149 22.94 7.50 -14.78
N VAL A 150 22.45 7.93 -15.93
CA VAL A 150 23.31 8.08 -17.11
C VAL A 150 24.29 9.20 -16.76
N GLN A 151 25.45 8.83 -16.20
CA GLN A 151 26.61 9.69 -16.22
C GLN A 151 27.04 9.78 -17.68
N GLY A 152 26.63 10.87 -18.34
CA GLY A 152 27.26 11.29 -19.57
C GLY A 152 28.63 11.84 -19.24
N ASP A 153 29.66 11.15 -19.74
CA ASP A 153 30.99 11.63 -20.13
C ASP A 153 31.70 10.35 -20.59
N GLY A 154 32.04 10.16 -21.85
CA GLY A 154 32.93 10.98 -22.65
C GLY A 154 33.97 10.01 -23.21
N ASP A 155 34.19 10.07 -24.51
CA ASP A 155 34.89 9.10 -25.34
C ASP A 155 36.22 8.56 -24.77
N ASN A 156 36.43 7.25 -24.91
CA ASN A 156 37.73 6.73 -25.28
C ASN A 156 37.59 5.34 -25.93
N ASP A 157 37.66 5.34 -27.26
CA ASP A 157 38.00 4.18 -28.07
C ASP A 157 39.35 3.61 -27.64
N THR A 158 39.44 2.32 -27.37
CA THR A 158 40.48 1.46 -27.99
C THR A 158 40.04 -0.01 -27.94
N SER A 159 40.08 -0.63 -29.11
CA SER A 159 39.88 -2.04 -29.41
C SER A 159 40.76 -3.02 -28.61
N SER A 160 40.21 -4.16 -28.18
CA SER A 160 40.80 -5.49 -28.44
C SER A 160 39.95 -6.64 -27.90
N GLU A 161 39.74 -7.58 -28.81
CA GLU A 161 39.38 -9.01 -28.78
C GLU A 161 39.34 -9.81 -27.46
N GLU A 162 38.41 -10.77 -27.48
CA GLU A 162 38.42 -12.14 -26.93
C GLU A 162 39.10 -12.46 -25.59
N GLY A 163 38.37 -13.15 -24.71
CA GLY A 163 38.99 -13.86 -23.60
C GLY A 163 38.03 -14.43 -22.58
N ILE A 164 37.43 -15.58 -22.90
CA ILE A 164 36.83 -16.50 -21.93
C ILE A 164 37.91 -16.89 -20.90
N VAL A 165 37.67 -16.64 -19.61
CA VAL A 165 38.44 -17.24 -18.51
C VAL A 165 37.56 -18.21 -17.75
N ILE A 166 37.72 -19.49 -18.10
CA ILE A 166 37.35 -20.63 -17.28
C ILE A 166 38.50 -20.85 -16.30
N SER A 167 38.22 -20.83 -14.99
CA SER A 167 39.05 -21.54 -14.02
C SER A 167 38.17 -22.47 -13.19
N SER A 168 38.20 -23.72 -13.61
CA SER A 168 37.69 -24.94 -12.99
C SER A 168 38.37 -25.27 -11.66
N GLY A 169 37.60 -25.82 -10.71
CA GLY A 169 38.09 -26.55 -9.54
C GLY A 169 37.00 -27.45 -8.97
N LEU A 170 37.17 -28.78 -9.15
CA LEU A 170 36.19 -29.85 -8.99
C LEU A 170 35.86 -30.26 -7.53
N SER A 171 34.57 -30.57 -7.33
CA SER A 171 33.94 -31.70 -6.62
C SER A 171 34.38 -32.20 -5.23
N SER A 172 33.41 -32.28 -4.32
CA SER A 172 33.16 -33.49 -3.50
C SER A 172 31.68 -33.64 -3.11
N SER A 173 31.08 -34.74 -3.60
CA SER A 173 29.87 -35.53 -3.33
C SER A 173 28.77 -35.12 -2.31
N PRO A 174 27.53 -35.65 -2.50
CA PRO A 174 26.29 -35.15 -1.89
C PRO A 174 26.00 -35.83 -0.55
N SER A 175 25.55 -35.06 0.45
CA SER A 175 24.96 -35.59 1.67
C SER A 175 23.72 -34.79 2.08
N ASP A 176 22.70 -35.56 2.43
CA ASP A 176 21.39 -35.23 2.97
C ASP A 176 21.17 -33.80 3.46
N LYS A 177 20.27 -33.07 2.79
CA LYS A 177 19.52 -31.98 3.42
C LYS A 177 18.02 -32.19 3.19
N ARG A 178 17.40 -32.62 4.29
CA ARG A 178 15.99 -32.52 4.64
C ARG A 178 15.39 -31.22 4.07
N PRO A 179 14.16 -31.23 3.50
CA PRO A 179 13.58 -30.00 2.96
C PRO A 179 13.42 -28.99 4.10
N GLU A 180 14.15 -27.89 4.00
CA GLU A 180 14.00 -26.74 4.88
C GLU A 180 12.59 -26.17 4.72
N ASN A 181 11.95 -25.86 5.85
CA ASN A 181 10.64 -25.21 5.91
C ASN A 181 10.61 -23.97 4.98
N PRO A 182 9.46 -23.65 4.34
CA PRO A 182 9.36 -22.47 3.52
C PRO A 182 9.66 -21.25 4.38
N THR A 183 10.76 -20.58 4.06
CA THR A 183 11.18 -19.31 4.65
C THR A 183 10.02 -18.33 4.49
N THR A 184 9.32 -18.06 5.59
CA THR A 184 8.31 -17.01 5.67
C THR A 184 9.07 -15.71 5.42
N PHE A 185 8.89 -15.12 4.24
CA PHE A 185 9.45 -13.81 3.90
C PHE A 185 8.96 -12.80 4.94
N LYS A 186 9.76 -12.50 5.95
CA LYS A 186 9.46 -11.46 6.94
C LYS A 186 9.48 -10.13 6.18
N ILE A 187 8.30 -9.55 5.95
CA ILE A 187 8.23 -8.20 5.41
C ILE A 187 8.65 -7.25 6.54
N GLU A 188 9.74 -6.52 6.30
CA GLU A 188 10.28 -5.52 7.23
C GLU A 188 9.87 -4.12 6.79
N ARG A 189 9.59 -3.27 7.78
CA ARG A 189 9.20 -1.87 7.60
C ARG A 189 10.46 -1.04 7.40
N ASN A 190 10.67 -0.52 6.19
CA ASN A 190 11.79 0.38 5.89
C ASN A 190 11.30 1.80 5.66
N GLU A 191 11.67 2.73 6.55
CA GLU A 191 11.29 4.15 6.46
C GLU A 191 12.44 5.07 6.03
N ASN A 192 13.63 4.50 5.79
CA ASN A 192 14.84 5.23 5.45
C ASN A 192 14.91 5.47 3.94
N LEU A 193 14.09 6.38 3.46
CA LEU A 193 14.11 6.82 2.07
C LEU A 193 14.84 8.15 1.93
N ARG A 194 15.59 8.28 0.84
CA ARG A 194 16.21 9.56 0.47
C ARG A 194 15.13 10.58 0.08
N PRO A 195 15.33 11.87 0.39
CA PRO A 195 14.52 12.93 -0.18
C PRO A 195 14.53 12.89 -1.72
N MET A 196 13.40 13.28 -2.31
CA MET A 196 13.22 13.45 -3.75
C MET A 196 13.69 14.84 -4.18
N THR A 197 14.30 14.89 -5.37
CA THR A 197 14.60 16.17 -6.03
C THR A 197 13.32 16.80 -6.59
N ASP A 198 13.36 18.08 -6.94
CA ASP A 198 12.20 18.75 -7.56
C ASP A 198 11.74 18.06 -8.85
N ILE A 199 12.69 17.62 -9.67
CA ILE A 199 12.41 16.89 -10.92
C ILE A 199 11.72 15.57 -10.61
N GLU A 200 12.19 14.85 -9.59
CA GLU A 200 11.57 13.59 -9.18
C GLU A 200 10.15 13.80 -8.66
N CYS A 201 9.91 14.87 -7.89
CA CYS A 201 8.57 15.24 -7.46
C CYS A 201 7.66 15.60 -8.64
N ILE A 202 8.18 16.31 -9.65
CA ILE A 202 7.41 16.62 -10.86
C ILE A 202 7.02 15.34 -11.62
N LEU A 203 7.90 14.35 -11.65
CA LEU A 203 7.67 13.07 -12.31
C LEU A 203 6.84 12.08 -11.47
N ALA A 204 6.47 12.43 -10.24
CA ALA A 204 5.73 11.55 -9.35
C ALA A 204 4.31 11.27 -9.86
N VAL A 205 3.90 10.00 -9.74
CA VAL A 205 2.54 9.56 -10.09
C VAL A 205 1.49 10.36 -9.32
N PRO A 206 0.31 10.62 -9.92
CA PRO A 206 -0.75 11.43 -9.31
C PRO A 206 -1.50 10.69 -8.20
N ARG A 207 -1.31 9.38 -8.09
CA ARG A 207 -2.01 8.49 -7.19
C ARG A 207 -1.04 7.63 -6.43
N VAL A 208 -1.36 7.38 -5.16
CA VAL A 208 -0.66 6.42 -4.31
C VAL A 208 -1.55 5.23 -4.05
N LYS A 209 -0.94 4.08 -3.85
CA LYS A 209 -1.65 2.86 -3.46
C LYS A 209 -1.77 2.80 -1.95
N GLY A 210 -2.87 2.26 -1.46
CA GLY A 210 -2.99 1.95 -0.05
C GLY A 210 -4.13 1.00 0.24
N PHE A 211 -4.20 0.58 1.49
CA PHE A 211 -5.19 -0.38 1.96
C PHE A 211 -6.37 0.34 2.59
N ASP A 212 -7.58 0.11 2.09
CA ASP A 212 -8.81 0.58 2.70
C ASP A 212 -9.14 -0.33 3.90
N LEU A 213 -8.96 0.17 5.12
CA LEU A 213 -9.21 -0.61 6.34
C LEU A 213 -10.67 -1.02 6.54
N ASN A 214 -11.62 -0.27 5.99
CA ASN A 214 -13.05 -0.58 6.11
C ASN A 214 -13.44 -1.73 5.18
N ASN A 215 -13.01 -1.66 3.92
CA ASN A 215 -13.36 -2.66 2.90
C ASN A 215 -12.32 -3.78 2.74
N LYS A 216 -11.18 -3.65 3.43
CA LYS A 216 -10.05 -4.59 3.45
C LYS A 216 -9.49 -4.90 2.06
N GLU A 217 -9.42 -3.88 1.22
CA GLU A 217 -8.96 -3.99 -0.16
C GLU A 217 -7.86 -2.98 -0.49
N TRP A 218 -6.97 -3.38 -1.40
CA TRP A 218 -5.95 -2.48 -1.94
C TRP A 218 -6.56 -1.60 -3.04
N CYS A 219 -6.34 -0.30 -2.94
CA CYS A 219 -6.85 0.71 -3.85
C CYS A 219 -5.76 1.72 -4.24
N GLU A 220 -6.02 2.50 -5.29
CA GLU A 220 -5.30 3.73 -5.60
C GLU A 220 -6.12 4.94 -5.15
N PHE A 221 -5.44 5.97 -4.63
CA PHE A 221 -6.02 7.21 -4.13
C PHE A 221 -5.29 8.39 -4.76
N ASN A 222 -6.01 9.43 -5.16
CA ASN A 222 -5.39 10.66 -5.63
C ASN A 222 -4.60 11.30 -4.49
N VAL A 223 -3.37 11.72 -4.77
CA VAL A 223 -2.50 12.36 -3.77
C VAL A 223 -3.15 13.63 -3.21
N ASP A 224 -3.86 14.38 -4.06
CA ASP A 224 -4.51 15.64 -3.69
C ASP A 224 -5.70 15.47 -2.73
N ASP A 225 -6.25 14.25 -2.63
CA ASP A 225 -7.42 13.94 -1.81
C ASP A 225 -7.05 13.39 -0.42
N ILE A 226 -5.75 13.15 -0.18
CA ILE A 226 -5.23 12.55 1.05
C ILE A 226 -5.04 13.63 2.13
N ARG A 227 -5.51 13.34 3.33
CA ARG A 227 -5.44 14.24 4.50
C ARG A 227 -5.00 13.50 5.75
N ASP A 228 -4.60 14.25 6.77
CA ASP A 228 -4.33 13.65 8.08
C ASP A 228 -5.60 13.00 8.65
N ALA A 229 -5.42 11.85 9.33
CA ALA A 229 -6.50 11.21 10.05
C ALA A 229 -6.96 12.14 11.18
N GLY A 230 -8.25 12.49 11.17
CA GLY A 230 -8.88 13.37 12.15
C GLY A 230 -9.16 12.64 13.46
N TRP A 231 -8.11 12.25 14.18
CA TRP A 231 -8.21 11.49 15.43
C TRP A 231 -9.03 12.22 16.49
N ASP A 232 -9.99 11.52 17.10
CA ASP A 232 -10.86 12.05 18.15
C ASP A 232 -10.63 11.36 19.51
N GLU A 233 -10.01 12.08 20.44
CA GLU A 233 -9.74 11.56 21.79
C GLU A 233 -10.98 11.65 22.73
N THR A 234 -12.09 12.25 22.30
CA THR A 234 -13.28 12.43 23.14
C THR A 234 -13.93 11.12 23.61
N PRO A 235 -14.05 10.05 22.79
CA PRO A 235 -14.63 8.78 23.23
C PRO A 235 -13.85 8.17 24.40
N PHE A 236 -12.52 8.25 24.37
CA PHE A 236 -11.66 7.73 25.44
C PHE A 236 -11.80 8.53 26.75
N LYS A 237 -11.94 9.86 26.64
CA LYS A 237 -12.17 10.71 27.82
C LYS A 237 -13.50 10.37 28.51
N ASN A 238 -14.54 10.14 27.71
CA ASN A 238 -15.88 9.81 28.18
C ASN A 238 -16.03 8.34 28.61
N LEU A 239 -15.04 7.50 28.33
CA LEU A 239 -15.07 6.09 28.68
C LEU A 239 -15.07 5.91 30.21
N VAL A 240 -16.13 5.27 30.71
CA VAL A 240 -16.29 4.94 32.13
C VAL A 240 -15.86 3.50 32.35
N LEU A 241 -14.61 3.33 32.78
CA LEU A 241 -14.05 2.05 33.23
C LEU A 241 -13.65 2.16 34.71
N PRO A 242 -13.61 1.03 35.44
CA PRO A 242 -12.96 0.99 36.74
C PRO A 242 -11.54 1.57 36.65
N PRO A 243 -11.09 2.33 37.67
CA PRO A 243 -9.85 3.11 37.57
C PRO A 243 -8.64 2.25 37.20
N GLY A 244 -8.50 1.05 37.78
CA GLY A 244 -7.39 0.15 37.44
C GLY A 244 -7.41 -0.40 36.01
N GLU A 245 -8.59 -0.58 35.42
CA GLU A 245 -8.71 -1.07 34.02
C GLU A 245 -8.45 0.06 33.02
N LYS A 246 -8.91 1.28 33.35
CA LYS A 246 -8.65 2.48 32.54
C LYS A 246 -7.16 2.80 32.49
N ASP A 247 -6.45 2.65 33.62
CA ASP A 247 -5.01 2.90 33.70
C ASP A 247 -4.21 1.90 32.85
N LEU A 248 -4.57 0.61 32.88
CA LEU A 248 -3.93 -0.42 32.03
C LEU A 248 -4.15 -0.14 30.54
N MET A 249 -5.37 0.26 30.18
CA MET A 249 -5.69 0.60 28.79
C MET A 249 -4.94 1.85 28.34
N PHE A 250 -4.86 2.87 29.22
CA PHE A 250 -4.08 4.07 28.98
C PHE A 250 -2.60 3.77 28.79
N GLU A 251 -1.98 2.99 29.68
CA GLU A 251 -0.56 2.66 29.58
C GLU A 251 -0.26 1.87 28.30
N SER A 252 -1.15 0.95 27.92
CA SER A 252 -1.02 0.17 26.69
C SER A 252 -1.14 1.06 25.45
N ALA A 253 -2.12 1.95 25.45
CA ALA A 253 -2.37 2.90 24.37
C ALA A 253 -1.23 3.93 24.23
N ASP A 254 -0.74 4.44 25.36
CA ASP A 254 0.37 5.39 25.40
C ASP A 254 1.69 4.75 24.95
N ARG A 255 1.90 3.47 25.30
CA ARG A 255 3.01 2.67 24.78
C ARG A 255 2.92 2.46 23.27
N ALA A 256 1.74 2.17 22.74
CA ALA A 256 1.54 2.05 21.29
C ALA A 256 1.89 3.36 20.57
N ARG A 257 1.48 4.50 21.15
CA ARG A 257 1.76 5.85 20.65
C ARG A 257 3.25 6.22 20.64
N HIS A 258 3.99 5.83 21.68
CA HIS A 258 5.41 6.17 21.86
C HIS A 258 6.38 5.10 21.32
N SER A 259 5.89 3.98 20.79
CA SER A 259 6.72 2.89 20.21
C SER A 259 7.65 3.32 19.06
N LYS A 260 7.44 4.51 18.48
CA LYS A 260 8.32 5.13 17.47
C LYS A 260 9.65 5.63 18.01
N GLU A 261 9.76 5.90 19.31
CA GLU A 261 11.03 6.18 19.96
C GLU A 261 11.68 4.85 20.33
N LYS A 262 12.84 4.57 19.73
CA LYS A 262 13.67 3.40 20.04
C LYS A 262 13.83 3.28 21.55
N PHE A 263 13.04 2.41 22.19
CA PHE A 263 13.40 1.90 23.49
C PHE A 263 14.54 0.92 23.27
N ASP A 264 15.71 1.35 23.74
CA ASP A 264 16.94 0.62 23.69
C ASP A 264 16.79 -0.75 24.36
N ASN A 265 17.49 -1.71 23.78
CA ASN A 265 17.54 -3.11 24.15
C ASN A 265 18.20 -3.30 25.52
N PHE A 266 17.56 -2.90 26.63
CA PHE A 266 18.12 -3.16 27.97
C PHE A 266 17.58 -4.42 28.64
N VAL A 267 16.58 -5.09 28.06
CA VAL A 267 16.09 -6.41 28.53
C VAL A 267 16.12 -7.41 27.37
N HIS A 268 17.32 -7.93 27.10
CA HIS A 268 17.62 -8.85 26.01
C HIS A 268 16.96 -10.25 26.07
N GLN A 269 15.99 -10.52 26.95
CA GLN A 269 15.40 -11.87 27.10
C GLN A 269 13.90 -11.95 27.40
N LYS A 270 13.12 -10.86 27.30
CA LYS A 270 11.66 -10.95 27.34
C LYS A 270 11.15 -10.37 26.03
N GLY A 271 10.87 -11.26 25.06
CA GLY A 271 10.41 -10.86 23.73
C GLY A 271 9.27 -9.86 23.83
N ASN A 272 9.18 -8.95 22.86
CA ASN A 272 8.11 -7.95 22.72
C ASN A 272 6.74 -8.65 22.76
N MET A 273 6.24 -8.86 23.97
CA MET A 273 5.04 -9.65 24.21
C MET A 273 3.87 -8.71 23.97
N GLY A 274 3.15 -8.95 22.87
CA GLY A 274 1.94 -8.22 22.54
C GLY A 274 0.95 -8.25 23.71
N ILE A 275 0.22 -7.15 23.90
CA ILE A 275 -0.81 -7.06 24.93
C ILE A 275 -2.12 -7.58 24.32
N ILE A 276 -2.76 -8.52 24.99
CA ILE A 276 -4.08 -9.04 24.63
C ILE A 276 -5.06 -8.57 25.71
N ILE A 277 -6.11 -7.86 25.29
CA ILE A 277 -7.17 -7.35 26.18
C ILE A 277 -8.46 -8.07 25.83
N LEU A 278 -9.06 -8.75 26.81
CA LEU A 278 -10.37 -9.39 26.65
C LEU A 278 -11.47 -8.50 27.25
N LEU A 279 -12.36 -7.98 26.40
CA LEU A 279 -13.51 -7.18 26.83
C LEU A 279 -14.76 -8.07 26.98
N CYS A 280 -15.06 -8.47 28.22
CA CYS A 280 -16.21 -9.32 28.54
C CYS A 280 -17.34 -8.53 29.22
N GLY A 281 -18.59 -8.89 28.95
CA GLY A 281 -19.77 -8.18 29.45
C GLY A 281 -21.04 -8.47 28.63
N PRO A 282 -22.22 -8.03 29.11
CA PRO A 282 -23.47 -8.14 28.35
C PRO A 282 -23.45 -7.26 27.09
N SER A 283 -24.34 -7.53 26.14
CA SER A 283 -24.49 -6.69 24.94
C SER A 283 -24.87 -5.25 25.33
N GLY A 284 -24.35 -4.26 24.60
CA GLY A 284 -24.67 -2.85 24.81
C GLY A 284 -23.83 -2.10 25.84
N VAL A 285 -22.85 -2.74 26.49
CA VAL A 285 -21.95 -2.06 27.46
C VAL A 285 -20.78 -1.30 26.83
N GLY A 286 -20.73 -1.21 25.49
CA GLY A 286 -19.72 -0.43 24.78
C GLY A 286 -18.36 -1.12 24.62
N LYS A 287 -18.30 -2.45 24.48
CA LYS A 287 -17.04 -3.18 24.23
C LYS A 287 -16.32 -2.70 22.96
N ILE A 288 -17.05 -2.66 21.85
CA ILE A 288 -16.52 -2.18 20.56
C ILE A 288 -16.10 -0.70 20.69
N LEU A 289 -16.97 0.12 21.28
CA LEU A 289 -16.68 1.54 21.57
C LEU A 289 -15.42 1.73 22.41
N THR A 290 -15.14 0.81 23.34
CA THR A 290 -13.93 0.84 24.17
C THR A 290 -12.68 0.60 23.31
N ALA A 291 -12.72 -0.39 22.41
CA ALA A 291 -11.62 -0.66 21.47
C ALA A 291 -11.40 0.50 20.49
N GLU A 292 -12.48 1.06 19.92
CA GLU A 292 -12.44 2.25 19.06
C GLU A 292 -11.84 3.45 19.79
N ALA A 293 -12.30 3.73 21.02
CA ALA A 293 -11.77 4.80 21.84
C ALA A 293 -10.27 4.65 22.12
N ALA A 294 -9.80 3.44 22.36
CA ALA A 294 -8.38 3.19 22.56
C ALA A 294 -7.55 3.35 21.28
N ALA A 295 -8.07 2.94 20.13
CA ALA A 295 -7.41 3.13 18.84
C ALA A 295 -7.27 4.62 18.50
N GLU A 296 -8.34 5.39 18.68
CA GLU A 296 -8.39 6.83 18.47
C GLU A 296 -7.41 7.57 19.41
N PHE A 297 -7.40 7.22 20.70
CA PHE A 297 -6.50 7.81 21.68
C PHE A 297 -5.02 7.51 21.39
N SER A 298 -4.72 6.27 20.97
CA SER A 298 -3.36 5.85 20.60
C SER A 298 -2.92 6.39 19.23
N ARG A 299 -3.86 6.87 18.41
CA ARG A 299 -3.66 7.27 17.00
C ARG A 299 -3.12 6.14 16.14
N VAL A 300 -3.67 4.95 16.34
CA VAL A 300 -3.31 3.73 15.61
C VAL A 300 -4.54 3.17 14.90
N PRO A 301 -4.36 2.44 13.78
CA PRO A 301 -5.47 1.78 13.12
C PRO A 301 -6.19 0.78 14.03
N LEU A 302 -7.50 0.67 13.88
CA LEU A 302 -8.27 -0.47 14.37
C LEU A 302 -8.57 -1.41 13.18
N TYR A 303 -7.98 -2.60 13.21
CA TYR A 303 -8.27 -3.66 12.25
C TYR A 303 -9.33 -4.58 12.84
N VAL A 304 -10.56 -4.49 12.35
CA VAL A 304 -11.68 -5.31 12.83
C VAL A 304 -11.77 -6.58 12.00
N LEU A 305 -11.75 -7.76 12.62
CA LEU A 305 -12.08 -9.04 11.99
C LEU A 305 -13.54 -9.39 12.25
N THR A 306 -14.23 -9.82 11.20
CA THR A 306 -15.60 -10.34 11.27
C THR A 306 -15.63 -11.81 10.87
N ALA A 307 -16.71 -12.50 11.22
CA ALA A 307 -16.94 -13.89 10.79
C ALA A 307 -16.84 -14.10 9.27
N SER A 308 -17.19 -13.07 8.48
CA SER A 308 -17.13 -13.14 7.02
C SER A 308 -15.68 -13.16 6.48
N ASP A 309 -14.73 -12.59 7.22
CA ASP A 309 -13.32 -12.52 6.81
C ASP A 309 -12.56 -13.82 7.09
N LEU A 310 -12.93 -14.50 8.17
CA LEU A 310 -12.28 -15.72 8.64
C LEU A 310 -12.81 -16.97 7.91
N GLY A 311 -14.10 -16.96 7.53
CA GLY A 311 -14.75 -18.08 6.86
C GLY A 311 -15.04 -19.25 7.81
N THR A 312 -15.44 -20.39 7.25
CA THR A 312 -15.88 -21.56 8.02
C THR A 312 -14.87 -22.71 8.06
N ASN A 313 -13.81 -22.66 7.26
CA ASN A 313 -12.79 -23.70 7.15
C ASN A 313 -11.58 -23.36 8.03
N LEU A 314 -11.12 -24.29 8.87
CA LEU A 314 -9.99 -24.11 9.79
C LEU A 314 -8.71 -23.60 9.10
N ALA A 315 -8.36 -24.14 7.94
CA ALA A 315 -7.17 -23.72 7.21
C ALA A 315 -7.29 -22.26 6.71
N HIS A 316 -8.50 -21.86 6.32
CA HIS A 316 -8.79 -20.48 5.91
C HIS A 316 -8.75 -19.53 7.11
N VAL A 317 -9.36 -19.91 8.24
CA VAL A 317 -9.35 -19.13 9.48
C VAL A 317 -7.93 -18.87 9.95
N ASN A 318 -7.10 -19.92 10.03
CA ASN A 318 -5.70 -19.78 10.41
C ASN A 318 -4.91 -18.88 9.44
N SER A 319 -5.09 -19.05 8.13
CA SER A 319 -4.43 -18.20 7.13
C SER A 319 -4.87 -16.73 7.24
N ALA A 320 -6.16 -16.49 7.45
CA ALA A 320 -6.72 -15.15 7.57
C ALA A 320 -6.26 -14.45 8.85
N LEU A 321 -6.23 -15.16 9.99
CA LEU A 321 -5.73 -14.63 11.26
C LEU A 321 -4.23 -14.30 11.20
N ILE A 322 -3.42 -15.19 10.63
CA ILE A 322 -1.97 -14.93 10.43
C ILE A 322 -1.78 -13.67 9.58
N LYS A 323 -2.51 -13.54 8.46
CA LYS A 323 -2.46 -12.35 7.61
C LYS A 323 -2.86 -11.09 8.37
N ALA A 324 -3.94 -11.15 9.15
CA ALA A 324 -4.43 -10.01 9.93
C ALA A 324 -3.40 -9.57 10.98
N LEU A 325 -2.81 -10.52 11.72
CA LEU A 325 -1.75 -10.25 12.69
C LEU A 325 -0.49 -9.68 12.01
N GLU A 326 -0.12 -10.17 10.83
CA GLU A 326 0.98 -9.61 10.05
C GLU A 326 0.71 -8.17 9.61
N GLN A 327 -0.51 -7.87 9.14
CA GLN A 327 -0.90 -6.49 8.79
C GLN A 327 -0.87 -5.59 10.03
N CYS A 328 -1.42 -6.06 11.16
CA CYS A 328 -1.42 -5.27 12.40
C CYS A 328 0.00 -4.97 12.88
N ARG A 329 0.91 -5.96 12.82
CA ARG A 329 2.32 -5.77 13.13
C ARG A 329 3.00 -4.75 12.21
N LEU A 330 2.64 -4.72 10.92
CA LEU A 330 3.24 -3.80 9.95
C LEU A 330 2.74 -2.37 10.14
N TRP A 331 1.49 -2.21 10.54
CA TRP A 331 0.81 -0.91 10.65
C TRP A 331 0.75 -0.35 12.08
N ASP A 332 1.34 -1.07 13.04
CA ASP A 332 1.16 -0.84 14.48
C ASP A 332 -0.33 -0.75 14.86
N ALA A 333 -1.18 -1.56 14.22
CA ALA A 333 -2.63 -1.54 14.42
C ALA A 333 -3.07 -2.38 15.62
N LEU A 334 -4.21 -2.02 16.20
CA LEU A 334 -4.96 -2.86 17.13
C LEU A 334 -5.84 -3.82 16.34
N LEU A 335 -5.81 -5.10 16.70
CA LEU A 335 -6.69 -6.13 16.17
C LEU A 335 -7.91 -6.25 17.08
N LEU A 336 -9.11 -6.07 16.53
CA LEU A 336 -10.38 -6.39 17.20
C LEU A 336 -10.98 -7.62 16.53
N ASP A 337 -11.36 -8.61 17.33
CA ASP A 337 -12.00 -9.84 16.86
C ASP A 337 -13.20 -10.20 17.75
N GLU A 338 -14.29 -10.67 17.14
CA GLU A 338 -15.49 -11.17 17.82
C GLU A 338 -15.29 -12.64 18.20
N ALA A 339 -14.52 -12.88 19.26
CA ALA A 339 -14.13 -14.22 19.69
C ALA A 339 -15.32 -15.14 20.05
N ASP A 340 -16.45 -14.58 20.48
CA ASP A 340 -17.64 -15.36 20.87
C ASP A 340 -18.34 -16.04 19.69
N VAL A 341 -18.20 -15.51 18.47
CA VAL A 341 -18.70 -16.16 17.25
C VAL A 341 -17.93 -17.45 16.94
N PHE A 342 -16.69 -17.57 17.42
CA PHE A 342 -15.82 -18.73 17.20
C PHE A 342 -15.80 -19.71 18.39
N LEU A 343 -16.22 -19.26 19.57
CA LEU A 343 -16.17 -20.02 20.82
C LEU A 343 -17.52 -20.68 21.17
N GLU A 344 -18.23 -21.23 20.17
CA GLU A 344 -19.48 -21.96 20.41
C GLU A 344 -19.25 -23.27 21.18
N ARG A 345 -20.23 -23.62 22.03
CA ARG A 345 -20.17 -24.83 22.89
C ARG A 345 -20.16 -26.09 22.01
N ARG A 346 -19.29 -27.05 22.33
CA ARG A 346 -19.19 -28.36 21.65
C ARG A 346 -20.57 -28.94 21.38
N ASP A 347 -20.89 -29.11 20.10
CA ASP A 347 -22.05 -29.87 19.67
C ASP A 347 -21.57 -31.17 19.02
N SER A 348 -22.17 -32.30 19.39
CA SER A 348 -21.72 -33.64 18.97
C SER A 348 -21.93 -33.90 17.47
N ASN A 349 -22.64 -33.01 16.78
CA ASN A 349 -23.02 -33.15 15.37
C ASN A 349 -22.19 -32.32 14.37
N ASN A 350 -21.31 -31.42 14.82
CA ASN A 350 -20.52 -30.56 13.92
C ASN A 350 -19.01 -30.77 14.11
N LEU A 351 -18.47 -31.78 13.44
CA LEU A 351 -17.03 -32.10 13.44
C LEU A 351 -16.18 -30.93 12.92
N ASP A 352 -16.60 -30.26 11.84
CA ASP A 352 -15.87 -29.16 11.20
C ASP A 352 -15.71 -27.92 12.11
N ARG A 353 -16.68 -27.66 13.01
CA ARG A 353 -16.59 -26.57 13.99
C ARG A 353 -15.80 -26.96 15.25
N ASN A 354 -15.84 -28.23 15.64
CA ASN A 354 -15.07 -28.71 16.79
C ASN A 354 -13.55 -28.68 16.52
N GLU A 355 -13.13 -28.78 15.26
CA GLU A 355 -11.73 -28.60 14.85
C GLU A 355 -11.20 -27.17 15.10
N LEU A 356 -12.04 -26.13 14.99
CA LEU A 356 -11.65 -24.73 15.24
C LEU A 356 -11.24 -24.45 16.69
N VAL A 357 -11.72 -25.24 17.64
CA VAL A 357 -11.44 -25.10 19.08
C VAL A 357 -10.38 -26.12 19.54
N SER A 358 -9.84 -26.95 18.63
CA SER A 358 -8.93 -28.04 18.95
C SER A 358 -7.54 -27.78 18.41
N THR A 359 -6.68 -27.15 19.21
CA THR A 359 -5.22 -27.27 19.07
C THR A 359 -4.60 -27.37 20.46
N GLU A 360 -3.90 -28.48 20.71
CA GLU A 360 -2.94 -28.65 21.81
C GLU A 360 -1.76 -27.68 21.71
#